data_AF-A0A965MST2-F1
#
_entry.id   AF-A0A965MST2-F1
#
_cell.length_a   1.000
_cell.length_b   1.000
_cell.length_c   1.000
_cell.angle_alpha   90.00
_cell.angle_beta   90.00
_cell.angle_gamma   90.00
#
_symmetry.space_group_name_H-M   'P 1'
#
loop_
_entity.id
_entity.type
_entity.pdbx_description
1 polymer ?
#
loop_
_entity_poly.entity_id
_entity_poly.type
_entity_poly.pdbx_seq_one_letter_code
_entity_poly.pdbx_strand_id
1 'polypeptide(L)'
;MTYTNIALANAIWVFHLLVVIFVLVAPFLNSPALWILHITFCISLLVHWWGNSNVCSLSYLESSLRGLDYTQSFTHKFVSGIYDISKTEWSKITNDITIVLLCVSVYFLFKSDAFGKALKCFQEKQIEYREHSFRTRMAEYIKCFEPLFMVC
;
A
#
# COMPACT_ATOMS: atom_id res chain seq x y z
N MET A 1 23.27 -19.86 18.55
CA MET A 1 24.07 -19.20 17.49
C MET A 1 23.07 -18.70 16.45
N THR A 2 22.62 -17.46 16.57
CA THR A 2 21.70 -16.85 15.59
C THR A 2 22.53 -16.45 14.37
N TYR A 3 22.31 -17.12 13.23
CA TYR A 3 22.88 -16.70 11.96
C TYR A 3 22.26 -15.35 11.58
N THR A 4 23.03 -14.28 11.78
CA THR A 4 22.62 -12.92 11.45
C THR A 4 22.63 -12.75 9.94
N ASN A 5 21.45 -12.71 9.33
CA ASN A 5 21.30 -12.51 7.88
C ASN A 5 21.23 -11.01 7.58
N ILE A 6 22.38 -10.35 7.72
CA ILE A 6 22.53 -8.88 7.61
C ILE A 6 22.04 -8.38 6.24
N ALA A 7 22.29 -9.12 5.16
CA ALA A 7 21.84 -8.76 3.82
C ALA A 7 20.31 -8.67 3.74
N LEU A 8 19.59 -9.65 4.29
CA LEU A 8 18.13 -9.66 4.29
C LEU A 8 17.57 -8.56 5.20
N ALA A 9 18.19 -8.30 6.34
CA ALA A 9 17.80 -7.19 7.23
C ALA A 9 17.98 -5.82 6.56
N ASN A 10 19.05 -5.63 5.76
CA ASN A 10 19.25 -4.41 4.99
C ASN A 10 18.25 -4.29 3.83
N ALA A 11 17.86 -5.40 3.20
CA ALA A 11 16.82 -5.40 2.16
C ALA A 11 15.46 -4.93 2.72
N ILE A 12 15.11 -5.32 3.96
CA ILE A 12 13.90 -4.83 4.64
C ILE A 12 13.93 -3.31 4.82
N TRP A 13 15.08 -2.75 5.20
CA TRP A 13 15.22 -1.30 5.31
C TRP A 13 15.02 -0.59 3.97
N VAL A 14 15.70 -1.07 2.91
CA VAL A 14 15.54 -0.53 1.55
C VAL A 14 14.09 -0.58 1.11
N PHE A 15 13.39 -1.68 1.40
CA PHE A 15 11.98 -1.82 1.08
C PHE A 15 11.11 -0.74 1.74
N HIS A 16 11.30 -0.45 3.03
CA HIS A 16 10.54 0.63 3.69
C HIS A 16 10.82 2.00 3.08
N LEU A 17 12.08 2.27 2.72
CA LEU A 17 12.43 3.51 2.04
C LEU A 17 11.72 3.61 0.68
N LEU A 18 11.65 2.51 -0.07
CA LEU A 18 10.90 2.45 -1.33
C LEU A 18 9.40 2.68 -1.11
N VAL A 19 8.81 2.15 -0.04
CA VAL A 19 7.40 2.41 0.29
C VAL A 19 7.15 3.90 0.56
N VAL A 20 8.03 4.55 1.33
CA VAL A 20 7.91 6.00 1.59
C VAL A 20 8.00 6.80 0.29
N ILE A 21 8.99 6.50 -0.55
CA ILE A 21 9.14 7.16 -1.87
C ILE A 21 7.91 6.89 -2.74
N PHE A 22 7.41 5.65 -2.75
CA PHE A 22 6.23 5.26 -3.50
C PHE A 22 4.99 6.05 -3.07
N VAL A 23 4.74 6.21 -1.75
CA VAL A 23 3.61 7.00 -1.25
C VAL A 23 3.69 8.46 -1.70
N LEU A 24 4.89 9.03 -1.79
CA LEU A 24 5.10 10.42 -2.20
C LEU A 24 5.01 10.61 -3.72
N VAL A 25 5.48 9.66 -4.52
CA VAL A 25 5.64 9.83 -5.98
C VAL A 25 4.51 9.21 -6.79
N ALA A 26 3.98 8.05 -6.37
CA ALA A 26 2.94 7.33 -7.12
C ALA A 26 1.66 8.13 -7.45
N PRO A 27 1.13 9.05 -6.63
CA PRO A 27 -0.05 9.83 -7.01
C PRO A 27 0.17 10.67 -8.27
N PHE A 28 1.42 11.01 -8.58
CA PHE A 28 1.81 11.83 -9.73
C PHE A 28 2.23 11.02 -10.96
N LEU A 29 2.24 9.69 -10.86
CA LEU A 29 2.51 8.82 -12.00
C LEU A 29 1.22 8.60 -12.79
N ASN A 30 1.26 8.80 -14.11
CA ASN A 30 0.09 8.67 -15.00
C ASN A 30 -0.27 7.21 -15.30
N SER A 31 -0.55 6.42 -14.27
CA SER A 31 -0.91 5.00 -14.42
C SER A 31 -2.05 4.63 -13.44
N PRO A 32 -3.21 4.19 -13.95
CA PRO A 32 -4.31 3.71 -13.11
C PRO A 32 -3.93 2.58 -12.17
N ALA A 33 -3.09 1.64 -12.62
CA ALA A 33 -2.57 0.56 -11.75
C ALA A 33 -1.79 1.10 -10.56
N LEU A 34 -0.93 2.12 -10.77
CA LEU A 34 -0.14 2.72 -9.70
C LEU A 34 -1.02 3.49 -8.72
N TRP A 35 -2.07 4.18 -9.20
CA TRP A 35 -3.04 4.82 -8.30
C TRP A 35 -3.82 3.81 -7.45
N ILE A 36 -4.26 2.68 -8.03
CA ILE A 36 -4.92 1.60 -7.27
C ILE A 36 -3.99 1.02 -6.21
N LEU A 37 -2.73 0.77 -6.58
CA LEU A 37 -1.73 0.25 -5.67
C LEU A 37 -1.44 1.27 -4.55
N HIS A 38 -1.30 2.55 -4.89
CA HIS A 38 -1.09 3.64 -3.95
C HIS A 38 -2.25 3.78 -2.96
N ILE A 39 -3.50 3.78 -3.43
CA ILE A 39 -4.70 3.79 -2.59
C ILE A 39 -4.67 2.62 -1.59
N THR A 40 -4.36 1.42 -2.08
CA THR A 40 -4.28 0.21 -1.24
C THR A 40 -3.21 0.32 -0.16
N PHE A 41 -2.02 0.83 -0.50
CA PHE A 41 -0.94 1.07 0.46
C PHE A 41 -1.31 2.15 1.48
N CYS A 42 -1.86 3.27 1.05
CA CYS A 42 -2.28 4.36 1.94
C CYS A 42 -3.36 3.90 2.94
N ILE A 43 -4.38 3.17 2.50
CA ILE A 43 -5.40 2.61 3.41
C ILE A 43 -4.74 1.66 4.42
N SER A 44 -3.82 0.80 3.96
CA SER A 44 -3.11 -0.12 4.83
C SER A 44 -2.25 0.62 5.88
N LEU A 45 -1.60 1.71 5.50
CA LEU A 45 -0.84 2.59 6.41
C LEU A 45 -1.75 3.29 7.42
N LEU A 46 -2.88 3.85 6.97
CA LEU A 46 -3.86 4.49 7.84
C LEU A 46 -4.44 3.51 8.87
N VAL A 47 -4.76 2.28 8.46
CA VAL A 47 -5.22 1.21 9.37
C VAL A 47 -4.13 0.85 10.38
N HIS A 48 -2.88 0.76 9.93
CA HIS A 48 -1.74 0.49 10.81
C HIS A 48 -1.56 1.58 11.87
N TRP A 49 -1.66 2.84 11.46
CA TRP A 49 -1.63 4.01 12.34
C TRP A 49 -2.81 4.06 13.31
N TRP A 50 -4.01 3.76 12.84
CA TRP A 50 -5.20 3.70 13.70
C TRP A 50 -5.09 2.61 14.77
N GLY A 51 -4.48 1.47 14.43
CA GLY A 51 -4.16 0.41 15.40
C GLY A 51 -3.09 0.79 16.43
N ASN A 52 -2.50 1.99 16.34
CA ASN A 52 -1.44 2.52 17.21
C ASN A 52 -0.28 1.52 17.44
N SER A 53 -0.02 0.69 16.43
CA SER A 53 1.13 -0.20 16.43
C SER A 53 2.26 0.57 15.75
N ASN A 54 3.24 1.01 16.52
CA ASN A 54 4.55 1.43 15.97
C ASN A 54 5.33 0.24 15.40
N VAL A 55 4.70 -0.94 15.34
CA VAL A 55 5.32 -2.21 15.03
C VAL A 55 4.80 -2.74 13.71
N CYS A 56 5.64 -2.60 12.68
CA CYS A 56 5.47 -3.28 11.41
C CYS A 56 5.91 -4.75 11.55
N SER A 57 5.22 -5.67 10.90
CA SER A 57 5.63 -7.09 10.84
C SER A 57 7.05 -7.25 10.30
N LEU A 58 7.46 -6.36 9.40
CA LEU A 58 8.82 -6.31 8.88
C LEU A 58 9.85 -5.80 9.91
N SER A 59 9.46 -5.00 10.90
CA SER A 59 10.33 -4.61 12.02
C SER A 59 10.68 -5.81 12.91
N TYR A 60 9.70 -6.69 13.19
CA TYR A 60 9.95 -7.95 13.91
C TYR A 60 10.82 -8.91 13.09
N LEU A 61 10.60 -8.97 11.77
CA LEU A 61 11.43 -9.78 10.89
C LEU A 61 12.87 -9.26 10.88
N GLU A 62 13.07 -7.94 10.75
CA GLU A 62 14.40 -7.33 10.82
C GLU A 62 15.09 -7.63 12.15
N SER A 63 14.39 -7.45 13.28
CA SER A 63 14.96 -7.68 14.60
C SER A 63 15.36 -9.14 14.82
N SER A 64 14.53 -10.07 14.35
CA SER A 64 14.84 -11.51 14.34
C SER A 64 16.08 -11.83 13.51
N LEU A 65 16.19 -11.25 12.30
CA LEU A 65 17.34 -11.45 11.41
C LEU A 65 18.64 -10.83 11.93
N ARG A 66 18.54 -9.75 12.72
CA ARG A 66 19.69 -9.09 13.36
C ARG A 66 20.05 -9.68 14.73
N GLY A 67 19.18 -10.50 15.32
CA GLY A 67 19.35 -11.00 16.69
C GLY A 67 19.29 -9.90 17.76
N LEU A 68 18.50 -8.85 17.49
CA LEU A 68 18.31 -7.69 18.37
C LEU A 68 16.87 -7.64 18.88
N ASP A 69 16.65 -6.90 19.96
CA ASP A 69 15.28 -6.52 20.36
C ASP A 69 14.61 -5.66 19.27
N TYR A 70 13.30 -5.81 19.09
CA TYR A 70 12.56 -5.14 18.02
C TYR A 70 12.63 -3.61 18.12
N THR A 71 12.71 -3.05 19.33
CA THR A 71 12.86 -1.61 19.56
C THR A 71 14.21 -1.05 19.09
N GLN A 72 15.21 -1.93 18.95
CA GLN A 72 16.55 -1.57 18.49
C GLN A 72 16.72 -1.70 16.98
N SER A 73 15.75 -2.31 16.28
CA SER A 73 15.79 -2.44 14.83
C SER A 73 15.81 -1.08 14.14
N PHE A 74 16.49 -1.00 13.00
CA PHE A 74 16.55 0.26 12.26
C PHE A 74 15.16 0.68 11.82
N THR A 75 14.37 -0.28 11.33
CA THR A 75 12.99 -0.05 10.89
C THR A 75 12.16 0.48 12.05
N HIS A 76 12.23 -0.11 13.24
CA HIS A 76 11.52 0.45 14.40
C HIS A 76 11.96 1.87 14.70
N LYS A 77 13.27 2.18 14.75
CA LYS A 77 13.73 3.55 15.06
C LYS A 77 13.28 4.59 14.02
N PHE A 78 13.31 4.21 12.74
CA PHE A 78 12.86 5.06 11.63
C PHE A 78 11.33 5.25 11.64
N VAL A 79 10.60 4.14 11.70
CA VAL A 79 9.14 4.10 11.71
C VAL A 79 8.59 4.74 12.99
N SER A 80 9.13 4.44 14.17
CA SER A 80 8.66 5.03 15.43
C SER A 80 8.79 6.54 15.44
N GLY A 81 9.83 7.11 14.83
CA GLY A 81 9.98 8.56 14.70
C GLY A 81 8.89 9.22 13.85
N ILE A 82 8.31 8.47 12.91
CA ILE A 82 7.22 8.91 12.03
C ILE A 82 5.84 8.55 12.62
N TYR A 83 5.74 7.43 13.35
CA TYR A 83 4.49 6.76 13.73
C TYR A 83 4.01 7.08 15.15
N ASP A 84 4.82 7.70 16.03
CA ASP A 84 4.40 8.03 17.41
C ASP A 84 3.37 9.19 17.41
N ILE A 85 2.14 8.86 17.00
CA ILE A 85 0.97 9.74 16.74
C ILE A 85 0.55 10.54 17.98
N SER A 86 0.86 10.02 19.17
CA SER A 86 0.50 10.65 20.45
C SER A 86 1.51 11.66 20.99
N LYS A 87 2.72 11.75 20.41
CA LYS A 87 3.84 12.51 21.04
C LYS A 87 4.43 13.63 20.22
N THR A 88 4.27 13.65 18.89
CA THR A 88 4.95 14.65 18.04
C THR A 88 4.05 15.22 16.94
N GLU A 89 4.16 16.52 16.69
CA GLU A 89 3.43 17.21 15.60
C GLU A 89 3.75 16.65 14.21
N TRP A 90 4.94 16.04 14.04
CA TRP A 90 5.39 15.40 12.80
C TRP A 90 4.54 14.22 12.34
N SER A 91 4.01 13.46 13.29
CA SER A 91 3.16 12.31 13.01
C SER A 91 1.81 12.74 12.41
N LYS A 92 1.20 13.80 12.95
CA LYS A 92 -0.03 14.41 12.43
C LYS A 92 0.19 14.92 11.01
N ILE A 93 1.28 15.67 10.79
CA ILE A 93 1.65 16.17 9.46
C ILE A 93 1.79 15.02 8.45
N THR A 94 2.45 13.92 8.84
CA THR A 94 2.63 12.76 7.94
C THR A 94 1.30 12.08 7.61
N ASN A 95 0.43 11.93 8.60
CA ASN A 95 -0.91 11.39 8.41
C ASN A 95 -1.76 12.28 7.50
N ASP A 96 -1.76 13.59 7.73
CA ASP A 96 -2.49 14.57 6.92
C ASP A 96 -2.00 14.57 5.47
N ILE A 97 -0.68 14.57 5.26
CA ILE A 97 -0.08 14.44 3.92
C ILE A 97 -0.54 13.15 3.24
N THR A 98 -0.53 12.02 3.97
CA THR A 98 -0.94 10.73 3.42
C THR A 98 -2.41 10.72 3.02
N ILE A 99 -3.29 11.34 3.82
CA ILE A 99 -4.71 11.50 3.50
C ILE A 99 -4.89 12.39 2.26
N VAL A 100 -4.16 13.50 2.16
CA VAL A 100 -4.21 14.38 0.99
C VAL A 100 -3.76 13.63 -0.27
N LEU A 101 -2.64 12.91 -0.21
CA LEU A 101 -2.13 12.13 -1.34
C LEU A 101 -3.07 10.97 -1.72
N LEU A 102 -3.71 10.34 -0.74
CA LEU A 102 -4.76 9.34 -0.97
C LEU A 102 -5.92 9.95 -1.76
N CYS A 103 -6.43 11.12 -1.33
CA CYS A 103 -7.49 11.83 -2.04
C CYS A 103 -7.09 12.20 -3.47
N VAL A 104 -5.83 12.60 -3.70
CA VAL A 104 -5.29 12.88 -5.04
C VAL A 104 -5.30 11.63 -5.93
N SER A 105 -4.81 10.48 -5.43
CA SER A 105 -4.84 9.22 -6.18
C SER A 105 -6.26 8.77 -6.49
N VAL A 106 -7.18 8.90 -5.53
CA VAL A 106 -8.61 8.61 -5.74
C VAL A 106 -9.16 9.52 -6.84
N TYR A 107 -8.93 10.83 -6.76
CA TYR A 107 -9.39 11.77 -7.77
C TYR A 107 -8.90 11.40 -9.18
N PHE A 108 -7.60 11.12 -9.34
CA PHE A 108 -7.04 10.74 -10.64
C PHE A 108 -7.59 9.41 -11.16
N LEU A 109 -7.75 8.41 -10.28
CA LEU A 109 -8.32 7.12 -10.66
C LEU A 109 -9.76 7.28 -11.17
N PHE A 110 -10.62 8.01 -10.45
CA PHE A 110 -12.01 8.23 -10.84
C PHE A 110 -12.16 9.07 -12.11
N LYS A 111 -11.20 9.97 -12.39
CA LYS A 111 -11.16 10.74 -13.64
C LYS A 111 -10.68 9.91 -14.84
N SER A 112 -10.02 8.78 -14.62
CA SER A 112 -9.42 8.01 -15.69
C SER A 112 -10.46 7.27 -16.55
N ASP A 113 -10.33 7.41 -17.87
CA ASP A 113 -11.20 6.69 -18.82
C ASP A 113 -11.06 5.17 -18.69
N ALA A 114 -9.84 4.69 -18.37
CA ALA A 114 -9.56 3.28 -18.17
C ALA A 114 -10.39 2.71 -17.01
N PHE A 115 -10.46 3.41 -15.88
CA PHE A 115 -11.28 3.00 -14.74
C PHE A 115 -12.77 3.09 -15.04
N GLY A 116 -13.22 4.15 -15.72
CA GLY A 116 -14.61 4.28 -16.15
C GLY A 116 -15.06 3.12 -17.05
N LYS A 117 -14.22 2.70 -18.00
CA LYS A 117 -14.48 1.53 -18.87
C LYS A 117 -14.50 0.22 -18.08
N ALA A 118 -13.52 0.02 -17.20
CA ALA A 118 -13.45 -1.20 -16.37
C ALA A 118 -14.68 -1.33 -15.45
N LEU A 119 -15.11 -0.23 -14.83
CA LEU A 119 -16.28 -0.21 -13.96
C LEU A 119 -17.57 -0.51 -14.71
N LYS A 120 -17.76 0.07 -15.91
CA LYS A 120 -18.92 -0.24 -16.76
C LYS A 120 -18.95 -1.72 -17.17
N CYS A 121 -17.83 -2.27 -17.63
CA CYS A 121 -17.70 -3.69 -17.94
C CYS A 121 -18.07 -4.57 -16.74
N PHE A 122 -17.56 -4.24 -15.55
CA PHE A 122 -17.87 -4.97 -14.33
C PHE A 122 -19.36 -4.94 -14.00
N GLN A 123 -20.02 -3.78 -14.11
CA GLN A 123 -21.46 -3.64 -13.85
C GLN A 123 -22.31 -4.45 -14.84
N GLU A 124 -21.97 -4.44 -16.13
CA GLU A 124 -22.64 -5.23 -17.16
C GLU A 124 -22.49 -6.73 -16.88
N LYS A 125 -21.25 -7.18 -16.63
CA LYS A 125 -20.95 -8.59 -16.33
C LYS A 125 -21.54 -9.06 -15.01
N GLN A 126 -21.72 -8.17 -14.03
CA GLN A 126 -22.38 -8.50 -12.77
C GLN A 126 -23.85 -8.88 -12.95
N ILE A 127 -24.54 -8.30 -13.93
CA ILE A 127 -25.92 -8.65 -14.28
C ILE A 127 -25.94 -9.95 -15.10
N GLU A 128 -25.10 -10.02 -16.13
CA GLU A 128 -25.04 -11.16 -17.06
C GLU A 128 -24.64 -12.48 -16.37
N TYR A 129 -23.67 -12.44 -15.45
CA TYR A 129 -23.12 -13.63 -14.79
C TYR A 129 -23.63 -13.86 -13.36
N ARG A 130 -24.75 -13.22 -12.97
CA ARG A 130 -25.31 -13.32 -11.62
C ARG A 130 -25.60 -14.78 -11.21
N GLU A 131 -26.22 -15.54 -12.11
CA GLU A 131 -26.67 -16.92 -11.89
C GLU A 131 -25.58 -17.96 -12.18
N HIS A 132 -24.41 -17.53 -12.64
CA HIS A 132 -23.30 -18.43 -12.96
C HIS A 132 -22.50 -18.85 -11.73
N SER A 133 -21.75 -19.93 -11.87
CA SER A 133 -20.84 -20.40 -10.83
C SER A 133 -19.83 -19.31 -10.41
N PHE A 134 -19.44 -19.31 -9.13
CA PHE A 134 -18.49 -18.34 -8.57
C PHE A 134 -17.20 -18.22 -9.40
N ARG A 135 -16.66 -19.35 -9.88
CA ARG A 135 -15.42 -19.38 -10.68
C ARG A 135 -15.58 -18.66 -12.01
N THR A 136 -16.66 -18.96 -12.74
CA THR A 136 -16.95 -18.31 -14.04
C THR A 136 -17.14 -16.82 -13.85
N ARG A 137 -17.91 -16.43 -12.84
CA ARG A 137 -18.17 -15.03 -12.50
C ARG A 137 -16.88 -14.27 -12.19
N MET A 138 -16.01 -14.85 -11.37
CA MET A 138 -14.75 -14.20 -11.00
C MET A 138 -13.79 -14.07 -12.19
N ALA A 139 -13.73 -15.08 -13.06
CA ALA A 139 -12.91 -15.01 -14.27
C ALA A 139 -13.33 -13.86 -15.19
N GLU A 140 -14.63 -13.67 -15.42
CA GLU A 140 -15.14 -12.57 -16.25
C GLU A 140 -14.96 -11.20 -15.59
N TYR A 141 -15.09 -11.11 -14.26
CA TYR A 141 -14.82 -9.87 -13.54
C TYR A 141 -13.36 -9.44 -13.71
N ILE A 142 -12.41 -10.36 -13.58
CA ILE A 142 -10.98 -10.07 -13.71
C ILE A 142 -10.65 -9.50 -15.10
N LYS A 143 -11.26 -10.04 -16.17
CA LYS A 143 -11.05 -9.54 -17.54
C LYS A 143 -11.43 -8.06 -17.70
N CYS A 144 -12.45 -7.58 -16.99
CA CYS A 144 -12.84 -6.17 -17.05
C CYS A 144 -11.77 -5.21 -16.50
N PHE A 145 -10.91 -5.66 -15.59
CA PHE A 145 -9.87 -4.84 -14.97
C PHE A 145 -8.49 -5.01 -15.64
N GLU A 146 -8.31 -5.97 -16.55
CA GLU A 146 -7.06 -6.17 -17.30
C GLU A 146 -6.53 -4.87 -17.96
N PRO A 147 -7.37 -4.02 -18.59
CA PRO A 147 -6.89 -2.78 -19.22
C PRO A 147 -6.27 -1.77 -18.25
N LEU A 148 -6.52 -1.87 -16.94
CA LEU A 148 -5.93 -0.98 -15.95
C LEU A 148 -4.46 -1.26 -15.69
N PHE A 149 -4.01 -2.48 -16.00
CA PHE A 149 -2.64 -2.94 -15.80
C PHE A 149 -1.77 -2.80 -17.06
N MET A 150 -2.38 -2.40 -18.19
CA MET A 150 -1.63 -2.07 -19.39
C MET A 150 -1.01 -0.68 -19.22
N VAL A 151 0.33 -0.65 -19.18
CA VAL A 151 1.10 0.59 -19.22
C VAL A 151 1.09 1.05 -20.68
N CYS A 152 0.29 2.08 -20.99
CA CYS A 152 0.35 2.77 -22.28
C CYS A 152 1.58 3.67 -22.36
#